data_AF-A0A6M6I9T6-F1
#
_entry.id   AF-A0A6M6I9T6-F1
#
_cell.length_a   1.000
_cell.length_b   1.000
_cell.length_c   1.000
_cell.angle_alpha   90.00
_cell.angle_beta   90.00
_cell.angle_gamma   90.00
#
_symmetry.space_group_name_H-M   'P 1'
#
loop_
_entity.id
_entity.type
_entity.pdbx_description
1 polymer ?
#
loop_
_entity_poly.entity_id
_entity_poly.type
_entity_poly.pdbx_seq_one_letter_code
_entity_poly.pdbx_strand_id
1 'polypeptide(L)'
;MSAGAIPAQGPLRLSGHFKDLGGGFTVRRLLPALQRRSVGPFVFFDHFGPATVAPASAYDVRPHPHIGLATVTYLIEGAILHRDSVGSLQQIEPGAINWMTAGRGIVHSERRPPALAHSTYVNHGIQLWAALPQAHEEAAPHFAHTPADQIPAYQHGGAAVRVLIGAAFGCQSPVATFAPTLLLDVRLKPGSALDLPALADEMALYTVSEGLWLDAGALPAQTLALLEPGRSTSVRAGKSGARCVVIGGAALDGPRHIWWNFVSSRKERIVQAADDWERDAMGHIPGESERIPLPPRRFLG
;
A
#
# COMPACT_ATOMS: atom_id res chain seq x y z
N MET A 1 2.58 -23.96 -44.62
CA MET A 1 2.86 -22.63 -44.04
C MET A 1 2.37 -22.66 -42.60
N SER A 2 3.29 -22.78 -41.65
CA SER A 2 2.96 -22.85 -40.22
C SER A 2 2.60 -21.44 -39.74
N ALA A 3 1.38 -21.25 -39.25
CA ALA A 3 0.99 -20.03 -38.58
C ALA A 3 1.85 -19.91 -37.31
N GLY A 4 2.81 -18.97 -37.32
CA GLY A 4 3.62 -18.68 -36.15
C GLY A 4 2.71 -18.27 -35.00
N ALA A 5 2.69 -19.06 -33.93
CA ALA A 5 2.04 -18.70 -32.70
C ALA A 5 2.65 -17.38 -32.21
N ILE A 6 1.82 -16.35 -32.11
CA ILE A 6 2.20 -15.11 -31.44
C ILE A 6 2.54 -15.50 -29.99
N PRO A 7 3.78 -15.27 -29.51
CA PRO A 7 4.10 -15.58 -28.13
C PRO A 7 3.13 -14.81 -27.24
N ALA A 8 2.43 -15.53 -26.35
CA ALA A 8 1.53 -14.93 -25.38
C ALA A 8 2.27 -13.79 -24.68
N GLN A 9 1.77 -12.56 -24.82
CA GLN A 9 2.34 -11.43 -24.11
C GLN A 9 2.23 -11.74 -22.62
N GLY A 10 3.37 -11.77 -21.93
CA GLY A 10 3.40 -12.01 -20.49
C GLY A 10 2.55 -10.96 -19.73
N PRO A 11 2.31 -11.17 -18.43
CA PRO A 11 1.49 -10.26 -17.63
C PRO A 11 2.02 -8.83 -17.73
N LEU A 12 1.12 -7.84 -17.69
CA LEU A 12 1.52 -6.42 -17.61
C LEU A 12 2.40 -6.22 -16.38
N ARG A 13 3.58 -5.64 -16.58
CA ARG A 13 4.55 -5.34 -15.53
C ARG A 13 4.71 -3.83 -15.39
N LEU A 14 4.68 -3.34 -14.15
CA LEU A 14 4.95 -1.95 -13.81
C LEU A 14 6.26 -1.88 -13.03
N SER A 15 7.16 -1.02 -13.50
CA SER A 15 8.37 -0.64 -12.78
C SER A 15 8.11 0.68 -12.07
N GLY A 16 8.37 0.72 -10.77
CA GLY A 16 8.11 1.93 -10.00
C GLY A 16 9.19 3.00 -10.19
N HIS A 17 8.77 4.26 -10.13
CA HIS A 17 9.64 5.44 -10.24
C HIS A 17 10.02 5.95 -8.85
N PHE A 18 11.20 6.54 -8.70
CA PHE A 18 11.59 7.13 -7.43
C PHE A 18 10.90 8.48 -7.19
N LYS A 19 10.45 8.70 -5.95
CA LYS A 19 9.85 9.95 -5.51
C LYS A 19 10.41 10.34 -4.15
N ASP A 20 10.83 11.59 -4.02
CA ASP A 20 11.19 12.18 -2.72
C ASP A 20 9.91 12.70 -2.04
N LEU A 21 9.65 12.25 -0.82
CA LEU A 21 8.54 12.69 0.03
C LEU A 21 8.90 13.91 0.90
N GLY A 22 10.17 14.35 0.86
CA GLY A 22 10.74 15.42 1.66
C GLY A 22 11.91 14.91 2.51
N GLY A 23 12.86 15.81 2.80
CA GLY A 23 14.00 15.50 3.68
C GLY A 23 14.93 14.38 3.17
N GLY A 24 14.85 14.06 1.87
CA GLY A 24 15.61 12.97 1.23
C GLY A 24 14.97 11.59 1.37
N PHE A 25 13.77 11.48 1.96
CA PHE A 25 13.09 10.19 2.07
C PHE A 25 12.51 9.76 0.72
N THR A 26 13.24 8.89 0.04
CA THR A 26 12.90 8.42 -1.30
C THR A 26 12.12 7.11 -1.24
N VAL A 27 11.02 7.05 -1.97
CA VAL A 27 10.17 5.88 -2.13
C VAL A 27 10.07 5.47 -3.60
N ARG A 28 9.70 4.21 -3.85
CA ARG A 28 9.39 3.70 -5.19
C ARG A 28 7.87 3.68 -5.38
N ARG A 29 7.37 4.53 -6.27
CA ARG A 29 5.94 4.63 -6.61
C ARG A 29 5.56 3.77 -7.81
N LEU A 30 4.60 2.89 -7.63
CA LEU A 30 4.13 1.93 -8.63
C LEU A 30 2.73 2.25 -9.14
N LEU A 31 1.86 2.78 -8.27
CA LEU A 31 0.52 3.25 -8.62
C LEU A 31 0.32 4.69 -8.13
N PRO A 32 -0.43 5.51 -8.86
CA PRO A 32 -0.98 5.22 -10.19
C PRO A 32 0.11 5.24 -11.30
N ALA A 33 -0.04 4.41 -12.33
CA ALA A 33 0.80 4.40 -13.53
C ALA A 33 -0.05 4.66 -14.79
N LEU A 34 0.61 5.00 -15.90
CA LEU A 34 -0.06 5.28 -17.17
C LEU A 34 -0.85 4.06 -17.68
N GLN A 35 -0.23 2.88 -17.59
CA GLN A 35 -0.80 1.61 -18.05
C GLN A 35 -1.86 1.05 -17.08
N ARG A 36 -1.80 1.43 -15.80
CA ARG A 36 -2.70 0.94 -14.77
C ARG A 36 -2.82 1.93 -13.62
N ARG A 37 -4.05 2.39 -13.36
CA ARG A 37 -4.33 3.37 -12.30
C ARG A 37 -4.65 2.73 -10.95
N SER A 38 -5.17 1.50 -10.94
CA SER A 38 -5.53 0.77 -9.73
C SER A 38 -5.42 -0.74 -9.89
N VAL A 39 -5.36 -1.47 -8.77
CA VAL A 39 -5.57 -2.92 -8.71
C VAL A 39 -6.55 -3.19 -7.57
N GLY A 40 -7.75 -3.66 -7.92
CA GLY A 40 -8.87 -3.68 -6.99
C GLY A 40 -9.12 -2.27 -6.43
N PRO A 41 -9.22 -2.10 -5.10
CA PRO A 41 -9.41 -0.79 -4.49
C PRO A 41 -8.13 0.05 -4.42
N PHE A 42 -6.95 -0.54 -4.63
CA PHE A 42 -5.67 0.16 -4.45
C PHE A 42 -5.37 1.11 -5.60
N VAL A 43 -5.39 2.42 -5.34
CA VAL A 43 -5.11 3.49 -6.31
C VAL A 43 -3.72 4.10 -6.17
N PHE A 44 -3.00 3.71 -5.11
CA PHE A 44 -1.67 4.18 -4.78
C PHE A 44 -0.85 3.03 -4.20
N PHE A 45 0.43 2.98 -4.56
CA PHE A 45 1.38 2.00 -4.04
C PHE A 45 2.77 2.63 -4.02
N ASP A 46 3.32 2.80 -2.82
CA ASP A 46 4.72 3.12 -2.59
C ASP A 46 5.40 1.95 -1.84
N HIS A 47 6.57 1.55 -2.29
CA HIS A 47 7.53 0.78 -1.52
C HIS A 47 8.62 1.72 -1.01
N PHE A 48 8.81 1.78 0.31
CA PHE A 48 9.93 2.51 0.91
C PHE A 48 10.95 1.54 1.49
N GLY A 49 12.22 1.87 1.31
CA GLY A 49 13.34 1.08 1.80
C GLY A 49 13.66 -0.18 1.00
N PRO A 50 14.48 -1.09 1.57
CA PRO A 50 15.15 -0.94 2.87
C PRO A 50 16.08 0.27 2.88
N ALA A 51 15.83 1.20 3.80
CA ALA A 51 16.57 2.45 3.91
C ALA A 51 17.10 2.63 5.34
N THR A 52 18.38 2.93 5.46
CA THR A 52 18.99 3.27 6.75
C THR A 52 18.51 4.65 7.21
N VAL A 53 17.88 4.69 8.37
CA VAL A 53 17.49 5.91 9.09
C VAL A 53 18.53 6.16 10.17
N ALA A 54 19.24 7.27 10.08
CA ALA A 54 20.20 7.73 11.08
C ALA A 54 19.56 8.81 11.98
N PRO A 55 20.14 9.13 13.15
CA PRO A 55 19.66 10.23 13.99
C PRO A 55 19.43 11.55 13.22
N ALA A 56 20.32 11.86 12.28
CA ALA A 56 20.26 13.06 11.44
C ALA A 56 19.30 12.98 10.23
N SER A 57 18.69 11.82 9.95
CA SER A 57 17.73 11.69 8.84
C SER A 57 16.45 12.47 9.11
N ALA A 58 15.99 13.23 8.12
CA ALA A 58 14.78 14.05 8.18
C ALA A 58 13.58 13.36 7.47
N TYR A 59 13.32 12.10 7.81
CA TYR A 59 12.33 11.26 7.11
C TYR A 59 10.91 11.33 7.72
N ASP A 60 10.69 12.22 8.68
CA ASP A 60 9.37 12.46 9.25
C ASP A 60 8.41 13.03 8.19
N VAL A 61 7.25 12.40 8.04
CA VAL A 61 6.14 12.92 7.25
C VAL A 61 5.26 13.78 8.16
N ARG A 62 5.41 15.09 8.00
CA ARG A 62 4.67 16.12 8.76
C ARG A 62 3.15 16.04 8.52
N PRO A 63 2.32 16.70 9.36
CA PRO A 63 0.87 16.65 9.24
C PRO A 63 0.36 16.98 7.83
N HIS A 64 -0.46 16.07 7.30
CA HIS A 64 -1.10 16.21 5.99
C HIS A 64 -2.48 15.51 5.98
N PRO A 65 -3.43 15.99 5.14
CA PRO A 65 -4.78 15.48 5.07
C PRO A 65 -4.93 14.36 4.04
N HIS A 66 -5.96 13.53 4.20
CA HIS A 66 -6.52 12.64 3.18
C HIS A 66 -8.05 12.73 3.17
N ILE A 67 -8.68 12.42 2.03
CA ILE A 67 -10.14 12.19 1.90
C ILE A 67 -10.44 11.00 0.98
N GLY A 68 -11.61 10.38 1.15
CA GLY A 68 -12.19 9.39 0.24
C GLY A 68 -11.40 8.09 0.06
N LEU A 69 -10.44 7.83 0.93
CA LEU A 69 -9.55 6.67 0.90
C LEU A 69 -9.32 6.10 2.29
N ALA A 70 -8.71 4.92 2.35
CA ALA A 70 -7.99 4.43 3.51
C ALA A 70 -6.49 4.32 3.18
N THR A 71 -5.62 4.80 4.06
CA THR A 71 -4.19 4.50 3.97
C THR A 71 -3.91 3.16 4.65
N VAL A 72 -2.99 2.39 4.06
CA VAL A 72 -2.58 1.08 4.56
C VAL A 72 -1.07 1.08 4.69
N THR A 73 -0.58 0.94 5.91
CA THR A 73 0.85 0.87 6.21
C THR A 73 1.20 -0.57 6.62
N TYR A 74 2.16 -1.17 5.92
CA TYR A 74 2.71 -2.49 6.24
C TYR A 74 4.23 -2.40 6.41
N LEU A 75 4.76 -2.81 7.57
CA LEU A 75 6.20 -2.82 7.81
C LEU A 75 6.81 -4.21 7.63
N ILE A 76 7.90 -4.24 6.87
CA ILE A 76 8.79 -5.38 6.73
C ILE A 76 9.88 -5.32 7.81
N GLU A 77 10.46 -4.15 8.05
CA GLU A 77 11.48 -3.85 9.07
C GLU A 77 11.32 -2.41 9.59
N GLY A 78 11.82 -2.16 10.79
CA GLY A 78 11.80 -0.84 11.42
C GLY A 78 10.52 -0.54 12.20
N ALA A 79 10.28 0.74 12.47
CA ALA A 79 9.11 1.21 13.17
C ALA A 79 8.74 2.64 12.74
N ILE A 80 7.45 2.95 12.78
CA ILE A 80 6.89 4.28 12.48
C ILE A 80 5.88 4.63 13.58
N LEU A 81 5.89 5.87 14.05
CA LEU A 81 4.86 6.41 14.94
C LEU A 81 3.83 7.18 14.12
N HIS A 82 2.59 6.70 14.13
CA HIS A 82 1.42 7.34 13.55
C HIS A 82 0.71 8.20 14.58
N ARG A 83 0.29 9.40 14.18
CA ARG A 83 -0.62 10.26 14.94
C ARG A 83 -1.65 10.87 14.03
N ASP A 84 -2.87 11.09 14.52
CA ASP A 84 -3.92 11.70 13.70
C ASP A 84 -4.88 12.63 14.46
N SER A 85 -5.71 13.32 13.70
CA SER A 85 -6.73 14.25 14.16
C SER A 85 -7.93 13.61 14.88
N VAL A 86 -8.08 12.27 14.84
CA VAL A 86 -9.09 11.57 15.65
C VAL A 86 -8.54 11.09 16.99
N GLY A 87 -7.29 11.43 17.30
CA GLY A 87 -6.64 11.19 18.59
C GLY A 87 -5.83 9.91 18.66
N SER A 88 -5.63 9.20 17.54
CA SER A 88 -4.80 7.99 17.54
C SER A 88 -3.33 8.34 17.73
N LEU A 89 -2.64 7.52 18.51
CA LEU A 89 -1.19 7.54 18.69
C LEU A 89 -0.74 6.08 18.69
N GLN A 90 -0.11 5.64 17.61
CA GLN A 90 0.21 4.21 17.41
C GLN A 90 1.58 4.03 16.78
N GLN A 91 2.46 3.31 17.45
CA GLN A 91 3.67 2.79 16.84
C GLN A 91 3.32 1.51 16.05
N ILE A 92 3.65 1.48 14.76
CA ILE A 92 3.60 0.27 13.94
C ILE A 92 5.00 -0.34 13.86
N GLU A 93 5.04 -1.67 13.90
CA GLU A 93 6.25 -2.50 13.93
C GLU A 93 6.17 -3.62 12.89
N PRO A 94 7.27 -4.36 12.63
CA PRO A 94 7.33 -5.32 11.55
C PRO A 94 6.23 -6.37 11.66
N GLY A 95 5.54 -6.56 10.55
CA GLY A 95 4.50 -7.55 10.42
C GLY A 95 3.09 -7.08 10.85
N ALA A 96 2.95 -5.93 11.50
CA ALA A 96 1.65 -5.35 11.82
C ALA A 96 1.06 -4.58 10.62
N ILE A 97 -0.24 -4.27 10.68
CA ILE A 97 -0.97 -3.45 9.71
C ILE A 97 -1.63 -2.28 10.41
N ASN A 98 -1.47 -1.09 9.85
CA ASN A 98 -2.35 0.05 10.14
C ASN A 98 -3.32 0.24 8.96
N TRP A 99 -4.59 0.41 9.28
CA TRP A 99 -5.64 0.80 8.35
C TRP A 99 -6.27 2.11 8.84
N MET A 100 -5.99 3.22 8.16
CA MET A 100 -6.55 4.53 8.48
C MET A 100 -7.58 4.92 7.44
N THR A 101 -8.86 4.82 7.78
CA THR A 101 -9.96 5.34 6.95
C THR A 101 -10.00 6.86 7.08
N ALA A 102 -9.76 7.57 5.98
CA ALA A 102 -9.89 9.02 5.94
C ALA A 102 -11.35 9.47 5.82
N GLY A 103 -12.13 8.80 4.95
CA GLY A 103 -13.53 9.15 4.70
C GLY A 103 -13.68 10.63 4.36
N ARG A 104 -14.56 11.34 5.09
CA ARG A 104 -14.78 12.78 4.90
C ARG A 104 -13.55 13.67 5.20
N GLY A 105 -12.54 13.16 5.87
CA GLY A 105 -11.31 13.88 6.15
C GLY A 105 -10.61 13.42 7.42
N ILE A 106 -9.29 13.21 7.31
CA ILE A 106 -8.40 13.00 8.45
C ILE A 106 -7.07 13.70 8.18
N VAL A 107 -6.46 14.28 9.21
CA VAL A 107 -5.09 14.81 9.17
C VAL A 107 -4.21 13.88 9.99
N HIS A 108 -3.06 13.46 9.45
CA HIS A 108 -2.14 12.56 10.14
C HIS A 108 -0.66 12.87 9.87
N SER A 109 0.20 12.36 10.74
CA SER A 109 1.66 12.40 10.63
C SER A 109 2.22 10.99 10.82
N GLU A 110 3.33 10.71 10.15
CA GLU A 110 4.08 9.45 10.26
C GLU A 110 5.54 9.81 10.54
N ARG A 111 5.98 9.55 11.77
CA ARG A 111 7.28 10.01 12.27
C ARG A 111 8.13 8.86 12.78
N ARG A 112 9.42 9.10 12.94
CA ARG A 112 10.29 8.21 13.70
C ARG A 112 9.81 8.11 15.16
N PRO A 113 9.72 6.91 15.74
CA PRO A 113 9.43 6.76 17.16
C PRO A 113 10.46 7.46 18.07
N PRO A 114 10.04 8.14 19.16
CA PRO A 114 10.95 8.79 20.10
C PRO A 114 12.02 7.86 20.67
N ALA A 115 11.67 6.59 20.92
CA ALA A 115 12.60 5.58 21.42
C ALA A 115 13.77 5.29 20.45
N LEU A 116 13.61 5.60 19.16
CA LEU A 116 14.62 5.40 18.12
C LEU A 116 15.30 6.72 17.68
N ALA A 117 15.02 7.85 18.34
CA ALA A 117 15.53 9.16 17.94
C ALA A 117 17.06 9.24 17.87
N HIS A 118 17.75 8.48 18.73
CA HIS A 118 19.21 8.44 18.82
C HIS A 118 19.83 7.16 18.25
N SER A 119 19.04 6.35 17.53
CA SER A 119 19.47 5.07 16.99
C SER A 119 19.50 5.07 15.47
N THR A 120 20.40 4.27 14.91
CA THR A 120 20.36 3.92 13.49
C THR A 120 19.57 2.63 13.31
N TYR A 121 18.58 2.63 12.42
CA TYR A 121 17.76 1.45 12.12
C TYR A 121 17.40 1.41 10.63
N VAL A 122 16.86 0.28 10.17
CA VAL A 122 16.34 0.13 8.80
C VAL A 122 14.85 0.36 8.82
N ASN A 123 14.34 1.21 7.94
CA ASN A 123 12.91 1.32 7.65
C ASN A 123 12.62 0.69 6.29
N HIS A 124 11.68 -0.24 6.24
CA HIS A 124 11.34 -1.00 5.04
C HIS A 124 9.85 -1.39 5.10
N GLY A 125 9.08 -0.99 4.11
CA GLY A 125 7.64 -1.26 4.12
C GLY A 125 6.92 -0.78 2.88
N ILE A 126 5.60 -0.96 2.90
CA ILE A 126 4.71 -0.62 1.81
C ILE A 126 3.63 0.32 2.34
N GLN A 127 3.38 1.39 1.58
CA GLN A 127 2.27 2.31 1.78
C GLN A 127 1.29 2.16 0.62
N LEU A 128 0.03 1.86 0.90
CA LEU A 128 -1.04 1.79 -0.10
C LEU A 128 -2.13 2.80 0.23
N TRP A 129 -2.85 3.25 -0.80
CA TRP A 129 -4.17 3.89 -0.60
C TRP A 129 -5.24 3.03 -1.26
N ALA A 130 -6.20 2.57 -0.46
CA ALA A 130 -7.41 1.94 -0.93
C ALA A 130 -8.51 3.00 -1.08
N ALA A 131 -8.98 3.26 -2.30
CA ALA A 131 -10.11 4.17 -2.48
C ALA A 131 -11.36 3.56 -1.84
N LEU A 132 -12.13 4.38 -1.13
CA LEU A 132 -13.40 3.93 -0.55
C LEU A 132 -14.45 3.79 -1.66
N PRO A 133 -15.39 2.84 -1.55
CA PRO A 133 -16.59 2.83 -2.39
C PRO A 133 -17.33 4.17 -2.30
N GLN A 134 -18.03 4.57 -3.37
CA GLN A 134 -18.71 5.87 -3.46
C GLN A 134 -19.66 6.10 -2.28
N ALA A 135 -20.39 5.07 -1.86
CA ALA A 135 -21.30 5.13 -0.71
C ALA A 135 -20.60 5.42 0.63
N HIS A 136 -19.28 5.25 0.70
CA HIS A 136 -18.46 5.38 1.91
C HIS A 136 -17.38 6.47 1.81
N GLU A 137 -17.29 7.22 0.70
CA GLU A 137 -16.29 8.30 0.55
C GLU A 137 -16.38 9.35 1.66
N GLU A 138 -17.57 9.57 2.23
CA GLU A 138 -17.81 10.53 3.32
C GLU A 138 -17.99 9.85 4.69
N ALA A 139 -17.58 8.58 4.84
CA ALA A 139 -17.60 7.89 6.13
C ALA A 139 -16.83 8.67 7.20
N ALA A 140 -17.11 8.38 8.48
CA ALA A 140 -16.33 8.98 9.56
C ALA A 140 -14.87 8.51 9.51
N PRO A 141 -13.91 9.42 9.76
CA PRO A 141 -12.51 9.02 9.86
C PRO A 141 -12.32 8.05 11.03
N HIS A 142 -11.48 7.04 10.82
CA HIS A 142 -11.24 5.98 11.80
C HIS A 142 -9.85 5.37 11.58
N PHE A 143 -9.20 4.94 12.65
CA PHE A 143 -7.92 4.26 12.63
C PHE A 143 -8.03 2.89 13.33
N ALA A 144 -7.49 1.87 12.68
CA ALA A 144 -7.37 0.53 13.24
C ALA A 144 -5.94 0.02 13.11
N HIS A 145 -5.42 -0.56 14.20
CA HIS A 145 -4.14 -1.25 14.26
C HIS A 145 -4.37 -2.74 14.46
N THR A 146 -3.74 -3.57 13.63
CA THR A 146 -3.69 -5.02 13.81
C THR A 146 -2.25 -5.45 14.06
N PRO A 147 -1.90 -5.90 15.28
CA PRO A 147 -0.56 -6.31 15.62
C PRO A 147 -0.18 -7.62 14.91
N ALA A 148 1.13 -7.88 14.79
CA ALA A 148 1.66 -8.95 13.95
C ALA A 148 1.21 -10.36 14.38
N ASP A 149 0.95 -10.57 15.67
CA ASP A 149 0.50 -11.82 16.28
C ASP A 149 -0.99 -12.12 16.04
N GLN A 150 -1.77 -11.11 15.67
CA GLN A 150 -3.18 -11.25 15.26
C GLN A 150 -3.35 -11.46 13.75
N ILE A 151 -2.28 -11.34 12.97
CA ILE A 151 -2.31 -11.61 11.53
C ILE A 151 -2.26 -13.12 11.31
N PRO A 152 -3.31 -13.73 10.73
CA PRO A 152 -3.32 -15.16 10.48
C PRO A 152 -2.33 -15.54 9.38
N ALA A 153 -1.78 -16.73 9.50
CA ALA A 153 -0.80 -17.25 8.57
C ALA A 153 -1.15 -18.66 8.09
N TYR A 154 -0.88 -18.90 6.82
CA TYR A 154 -0.94 -20.20 6.18
C TYR A 154 0.47 -20.68 5.85
N GLN A 155 0.76 -21.95 6.11
CA GLN A 155 2.04 -22.58 5.83
C GLN A 155 1.81 -23.86 5.03
N HIS A 156 2.45 -23.96 3.86
CA HIS A 156 2.41 -25.18 3.05
C HIS A 156 3.73 -25.40 2.32
N GLY A 157 4.33 -26.56 2.55
CA GLY A 157 5.67 -26.86 2.05
C GLY A 157 6.68 -25.76 2.44
N GLY A 158 7.32 -25.17 1.44
CA GLY A 158 8.26 -24.05 1.62
C GLY A 158 7.63 -22.66 1.61
N ALA A 159 6.31 -22.54 1.46
CA ALA A 159 5.60 -21.27 1.39
C ALA A 159 4.97 -20.88 2.75
N ALA A 160 5.22 -19.63 3.16
CA ALA A 160 4.58 -18.98 4.30
C ALA A 160 3.79 -17.77 3.79
N VAL A 161 2.49 -17.72 4.04
CA VAL A 161 1.59 -16.65 3.60
C VAL A 161 0.98 -16.01 4.84
N ARG A 162 1.18 -14.70 5.02
CA ARG A 162 0.46 -13.91 6.02
C ARG A 162 -0.70 -13.20 5.32
N VAL A 163 -1.91 -13.40 5.81
CA VAL A 163 -3.12 -12.77 5.25
C VAL A 163 -3.33 -11.45 5.97
N LEU A 164 -2.73 -10.39 5.44
CA LEU A 164 -2.71 -9.07 6.06
C LEU A 164 -4.10 -8.42 5.98
N ILE A 165 -4.77 -8.53 4.84
CA ILE A 165 -6.13 -8.03 4.60
C ILE A 165 -6.88 -9.04 3.73
N GLY A 166 -8.17 -9.26 4.03
CA GLY A 166 -9.03 -10.18 3.28
C GLY A 166 -8.92 -11.62 3.73
N ALA A 167 -9.20 -12.54 2.81
CA ALA A 167 -9.21 -13.98 3.07
C ALA A 167 -8.37 -14.73 2.03
N ALA A 168 -7.58 -15.70 2.48
CA ALA A 168 -6.83 -16.58 1.60
C ALA A 168 -6.47 -17.89 2.31
N PHE A 169 -6.46 -19.01 1.59
CA PHE A 169 -6.02 -20.31 2.11
C PHE A 169 -6.72 -20.74 3.43
N GLY A 170 -8.01 -20.40 3.58
CA GLY A 170 -8.79 -20.68 4.78
C GLY A 170 -8.52 -19.74 5.97
N CYS A 171 -7.61 -18.78 5.83
CA CYS A 171 -7.34 -17.74 6.82
C CYS A 171 -8.13 -16.46 6.50
N GLN A 172 -8.60 -15.77 7.53
CA GLN A 172 -9.37 -14.53 7.44
C GLN A 172 -8.71 -13.45 8.31
N SER A 173 -8.24 -12.37 7.69
CA SER A 173 -7.71 -11.21 8.42
C SER A 173 -8.83 -10.51 9.22
N PRO A 174 -8.54 -9.99 10.43
CA PRO A 174 -9.48 -9.19 11.20
C PRO A 174 -9.62 -7.73 10.70
N VAL A 175 -8.79 -7.30 9.73
CA VAL A 175 -8.85 -5.94 9.19
C VAL A 175 -10.18 -5.71 8.47
N ALA A 176 -10.97 -4.78 8.98
CA ALA A 176 -12.26 -4.41 8.41
C ALA A 176 -12.10 -3.47 7.22
N THR A 177 -12.80 -3.76 6.11
CA THR A 177 -12.76 -2.97 4.88
C THR A 177 -14.18 -2.68 4.37
N PHE A 178 -14.34 -1.63 3.57
CA PHE A 178 -15.62 -1.26 2.96
C PHE A 178 -15.92 -2.00 1.65
N ALA A 179 -14.94 -2.73 1.11
CA ALA A 179 -15.07 -3.56 -0.09
C ALA A 179 -14.12 -4.76 -0.02
N PRO A 180 -14.37 -5.85 -0.78
CA PRO A 180 -13.44 -6.96 -0.90
C PRO A 180 -12.04 -6.44 -1.25
N THR A 181 -11.08 -6.71 -0.36
CA THR A 181 -9.72 -6.18 -0.43
C THR A 181 -8.78 -7.29 0.02
N LEU A 182 -7.68 -7.47 -0.70
CA LEU A 182 -6.71 -8.53 -0.47
C LEU A 182 -5.31 -7.93 -0.34
N LEU A 183 -4.62 -8.25 0.75
CA LEU A 183 -3.21 -7.97 0.92
C LEU A 183 -2.55 -9.19 1.57
N LEU A 184 -1.59 -9.79 0.87
CA LEU A 184 -0.83 -10.95 1.37
C LEU A 184 0.65 -10.63 1.40
N ASP A 185 1.35 -11.10 2.42
CA ASP A 185 2.81 -11.20 2.43
C ASP A 185 3.23 -12.66 2.30
N VAL A 186 3.93 -12.96 1.22
CA VAL A 186 4.33 -14.32 0.84
C VAL A 186 5.84 -14.46 0.92
N ARG A 187 6.31 -15.41 1.71
CA ARG A 187 7.71 -15.82 1.79
C ARG A 187 7.85 -17.25 1.31
N LEU A 188 8.75 -17.45 0.36
CA LEU A 188 9.08 -18.75 -0.23
C LEU A 188 10.51 -19.12 0.15
N LYS A 189 10.69 -20.32 0.73
CA LYS A 189 12.01 -20.93 0.91
C LYS A 189 12.66 -21.23 -0.45
N PRO A 190 14.00 -21.39 -0.51
CA PRO A 190 14.70 -21.81 -1.72
C PRO A 190 14.03 -22.97 -2.48
N GLY A 191 13.81 -22.79 -3.78
CA GLY A 191 13.23 -23.81 -4.66
C GLY A 191 11.76 -24.16 -4.41
N SER A 192 11.10 -23.52 -3.45
CA SER A 192 9.69 -23.78 -3.16
C SER A 192 8.74 -23.03 -4.10
N ALA A 193 7.50 -23.49 -4.12
CA ALA A 193 6.43 -22.94 -4.94
C ALA A 193 5.16 -22.74 -4.11
N LEU A 194 4.32 -21.82 -4.58
CA LEU A 194 2.96 -21.62 -4.14
C LEU A 194 2.08 -21.41 -5.37
N ASP A 195 1.03 -22.21 -5.50
CA ASP A 195 -0.03 -21.92 -6.45
C ASP A 195 -0.98 -20.91 -5.81
N LEU A 196 -1.00 -19.71 -6.37
CA LEU A 196 -1.83 -18.59 -5.92
C LEU A 196 -3.17 -18.66 -6.65
N PRO A 197 -4.29 -19.00 -5.97
CA PRO A 197 -5.60 -19.04 -6.62
C PRO A 197 -6.08 -17.63 -6.97
N ALA A 198 -7.10 -17.55 -7.83
CA ALA A 198 -7.81 -16.31 -8.13
C ALA A 198 -8.67 -15.88 -6.93
N LEU A 199 -8.04 -15.25 -5.95
CA LEU A 199 -8.63 -14.86 -4.66
C LEU A 199 -9.50 -13.60 -4.73
N ALA A 200 -9.40 -12.82 -5.80
CA ALA A 200 -10.16 -11.59 -6.02
C ALA A 200 -10.33 -11.31 -7.51
N ASP A 201 -11.27 -10.42 -7.86
CA ASP A 201 -11.57 -10.01 -9.24
C ASP A 201 -10.33 -9.44 -9.94
N GLU A 202 -9.59 -8.57 -9.24
CA GLU A 202 -8.33 -8.02 -9.69
C GLU A 202 -7.23 -8.35 -8.69
N MET A 203 -6.08 -8.81 -9.21
CA MET A 203 -4.91 -9.10 -8.40
C MET A 203 -3.63 -8.66 -9.10
N ALA A 204 -2.63 -8.29 -8.31
CA ALA A 204 -1.27 -8.09 -8.75
C ALA A 204 -0.29 -8.60 -7.70
N LEU A 205 0.88 -9.03 -8.17
CA LEU A 205 1.98 -9.49 -7.33
C LEU A 205 3.14 -8.51 -7.44
N TYR A 206 3.62 -8.04 -6.29
CA TYR A 206 4.80 -7.20 -6.16
C TYR A 206 5.99 -8.00 -5.65
N THR A 207 7.10 -7.98 -6.37
CA THR A 207 8.36 -8.59 -5.92
C THR A 207 9.08 -7.69 -4.92
N VAL A 208 9.27 -8.15 -3.68
CA VAL A 208 10.05 -7.41 -2.67
C VAL A 208 11.53 -7.73 -2.83
N SER A 209 11.87 -9.01 -2.99
CA SER A 209 13.22 -9.49 -3.25
C SER A 209 13.40 -9.99 -4.68
N GLU A 210 14.65 -10.23 -5.08
CA GLU A 210 14.96 -10.98 -6.30
C GLU A 210 14.56 -12.45 -6.18
N GLY A 211 14.67 -13.17 -7.30
CA GLY A 211 14.56 -14.63 -7.33
C GLY A 211 13.14 -15.17 -7.46
N LEU A 212 12.15 -14.33 -7.76
CA LEU A 212 10.78 -14.77 -7.97
C LEU A 212 10.50 -15.10 -9.44
N TRP A 213 9.80 -16.21 -9.67
CA TRP A 213 9.26 -16.61 -10.96
C TRP A 213 7.75 -16.64 -10.88
N LEU A 214 7.10 -16.07 -11.90
CA LEU A 214 5.66 -16.08 -12.09
C LEU A 214 5.36 -16.90 -13.33
N ASP A 215 4.65 -18.02 -13.16
CA ASP A 215 4.53 -19.08 -14.15
C ASP A 215 5.91 -19.45 -14.72
N ALA A 216 6.12 -19.31 -16.04
CA ALA A 216 7.38 -19.60 -16.71
C ALA A 216 8.36 -18.41 -16.74
N GLY A 217 7.97 -17.22 -16.30
CA GLY A 217 8.76 -16.00 -16.45
C GLY A 217 9.41 -15.52 -15.15
N ALA A 218 10.70 -15.22 -15.20
CA ALA A 218 11.37 -14.52 -14.11
C ALA A 218 10.80 -13.09 -13.95
N LEU A 219 10.60 -12.69 -12.69
CA LEU A 219 10.23 -11.32 -12.33
C LEU A 219 11.43 -10.63 -11.67
N PRO A 220 11.87 -9.46 -12.18
CA PRO A 220 12.85 -8.63 -11.47
C PRO A 220 12.32 -8.25 -10.10
N ALA A 221 13.22 -7.95 -9.15
CA ALA A 221 12.82 -7.33 -7.90
C ALA A 221 12.09 -5.99 -8.14
N GLN A 222 11.26 -5.61 -7.19
CA GLN A 222 10.59 -4.32 -7.14
C GLN A 222 9.71 -4.03 -8.36
N THR A 223 9.09 -5.07 -8.91
CA THR A 223 8.19 -5.05 -10.07
C THR A 223 6.78 -5.48 -9.64
N LEU A 224 5.76 -4.75 -10.08
CA LEU A 224 4.35 -5.14 -9.92
C LEU A 224 3.88 -5.84 -11.19
N ALA A 225 3.51 -7.10 -11.11
CA ALA A 225 2.94 -7.88 -12.21
C ALA A 225 1.44 -8.06 -11.99
N LEU A 226 0.62 -7.61 -12.93
CA LEU A 226 -0.82 -7.87 -12.90
C LEU A 226 -1.07 -9.35 -13.18
N LEU A 227 -1.96 -9.95 -12.41
CA LEU A 227 -2.35 -11.35 -12.59
C LEU A 227 -3.58 -11.42 -13.50
N GLU A 228 -3.71 -12.54 -14.19
CA GLU A 228 -4.84 -12.80 -15.08
C GLU A 228 -6.10 -13.10 -14.24
N PRO A 229 -7.20 -12.35 -14.40
CA PRO A 229 -8.43 -12.56 -13.64
C PRO A 229 -8.97 -14.00 -13.79
N GLY A 230 -9.44 -14.57 -12.68
CA GLY A 230 -10.03 -15.91 -12.68
C GLY A 230 -9.05 -17.07 -12.87
N ARG A 231 -7.74 -16.80 -13.02
CA ARG A 231 -6.72 -17.83 -13.24
C ARG A 231 -5.78 -17.98 -12.03
N SER A 232 -5.53 -19.23 -11.64
CA SER A 232 -4.48 -19.54 -10.66
C SER A 232 -3.10 -19.32 -11.27
N THR A 233 -2.19 -18.73 -10.51
CA THR A 233 -0.84 -18.38 -10.97
C THR A 233 0.21 -19.12 -10.13
N SER A 234 1.20 -19.74 -10.78
CA SER A 234 2.27 -20.44 -10.06
C SER A 234 3.36 -19.45 -9.68
N VAL A 235 3.69 -19.36 -8.39
CA VAL A 235 4.73 -18.48 -7.85
C VAL A 235 5.86 -19.34 -7.32
N ARG A 236 7.08 -19.18 -7.84
CA ARG A 236 8.22 -20.02 -7.49
C ARG A 236 9.42 -19.20 -7.05
N ALA A 237 10.15 -19.69 -6.07
CA ALA A 237 11.41 -19.11 -5.63
C ALA A 237 12.61 -19.79 -6.26
N GLY A 238 13.61 -18.99 -6.59
CA GLY A 238 14.94 -19.45 -6.97
C GLY A 238 15.74 -19.99 -5.78
N LYS A 239 17.07 -20.07 -5.97
CA LYS A 239 18.00 -20.68 -5.03
C LYS A 239 18.14 -19.95 -3.69
N SER A 240 17.80 -18.66 -3.63
CA SER A 240 17.93 -17.84 -2.41
C SER A 240 16.62 -17.67 -1.65
N GLY A 241 15.54 -18.33 -2.09
CA GLY A 241 14.19 -18.00 -1.63
C GLY A 241 13.70 -16.70 -2.28
N ALA A 242 12.50 -16.27 -1.91
CA ALA A 242 11.93 -15.01 -2.38
C ALA A 242 10.85 -14.49 -1.43
N ARG A 243 10.61 -13.18 -1.46
CA ARG A 243 9.47 -12.51 -0.82
C ARG A 243 8.69 -11.67 -1.82
N CYS A 244 7.38 -11.77 -1.78
CA CYS A 244 6.48 -10.93 -2.55
C CYS A 244 5.26 -10.53 -1.73
N VAL A 245 4.59 -9.48 -2.21
CA VAL A 245 3.31 -9.03 -1.68
C VAL A 245 2.26 -9.18 -2.76
N VAL A 246 1.09 -9.68 -2.41
CA VAL A 246 -0.05 -9.78 -3.34
C VAL A 246 -1.07 -8.73 -2.93
N ILE A 247 -1.49 -7.91 -3.87
CA ILE A 247 -2.56 -6.93 -3.68
C ILE A 247 -3.75 -7.32 -4.58
N GLY A 248 -4.96 -7.02 -4.15
CA GLY A 248 -6.14 -7.24 -4.97
C GLY A 248 -7.44 -6.83 -4.29
N GLY A 249 -8.55 -7.15 -4.93
CA GLY A 249 -9.88 -6.90 -4.40
C GLY A 249 -10.93 -6.74 -5.49
N ALA A 250 -12.11 -6.26 -5.10
CA ALA A 250 -13.13 -5.86 -6.04
C ALA A 250 -12.64 -4.66 -6.88
N ALA A 251 -13.03 -4.63 -8.15
CA ALA A 251 -12.82 -3.46 -8.98
C ALA A 251 -13.51 -2.22 -8.39
N LEU A 252 -12.98 -1.03 -8.68
CA LEU A 252 -13.63 0.22 -8.27
C LEU A 252 -15.04 0.31 -8.87
N ASP A 253 -15.99 0.78 -8.06
CA ASP A 253 -17.40 1.02 -8.46
C ASP A 253 -17.58 2.22 -9.41
N GLY A 254 -16.49 2.78 -9.92
CA GLY A 254 -16.47 3.95 -10.78
C GLY A 254 -15.10 4.63 -10.81
N PRO A 255 -14.91 5.65 -11.67
CA PRO A 255 -13.66 6.39 -11.73
C PRO A 255 -13.37 7.12 -10.41
N ARG A 256 -12.08 7.36 -10.15
CA ARG A 256 -11.61 8.22 -9.06
C ARG A 256 -10.73 9.33 -9.60
N HIS A 257 -11.02 10.54 -9.18
CA HIS A 257 -10.13 11.68 -9.31
C HIS A 257 -9.12 11.63 -8.18
N ILE A 258 -7.85 11.84 -8.52
CA ILE A 258 -6.75 11.86 -7.56
C ILE A 258 -5.96 13.13 -7.79
N TRP A 259 -5.85 13.95 -6.76
CA TRP A 259 -4.97 15.10 -6.76
C TRP A 259 -4.35 15.26 -5.39
N TRP A 260 -3.02 15.34 -5.35
CA TRP A 260 -2.25 15.36 -4.10
C TRP A 260 -2.62 14.16 -3.21
N ASN A 261 -3.20 14.40 -2.03
CA ASN A 261 -3.62 13.40 -1.07
C ASN A 261 -5.14 13.17 -1.05
N PHE A 262 -5.85 13.68 -2.06
CA PHE A 262 -7.30 13.62 -2.14
C PHE A 262 -7.74 12.65 -3.22
N VAL A 263 -8.61 11.72 -2.85
CA VAL A 263 -9.26 10.76 -3.74
C VAL A 263 -10.76 10.93 -3.63
N SER A 264 -11.45 11.03 -4.75
CA SER A 264 -12.91 11.20 -4.77
C SER A 264 -13.50 10.84 -6.13
N SER A 265 -14.72 10.32 -6.14
CA SER A 265 -15.54 10.17 -7.35
C SER A 265 -16.01 11.50 -7.94
N ARG A 266 -15.97 12.58 -7.13
CA ARG A 266 -16.42 13.93 -7.46
C ARG A 266 -15.26 14.92 -7.47
N LYS A 267 -15.13 15.72 -8.54
CA LYS A 267 -14.05 16.70 -8.70
C LYS A 267 -14.20 17.90 -7.76
N GLU A 268 -15.42 18.39 -7.64
CA GLU A 268 -15.82 19.47 -6.75
C GLU A 268 -15.46 19.18 -5.30
N ARG A 269 -15.47 17.90 -4.90
CA ARG A 269 -15.08 17.48 -3.56
C ARG A 269 -13.57 17.62 -3.31
N ILE A 270 -12.73 17.40 -4.32
CA ILE A 270 -11.28 17.64 -4.25
C ILE A 270 -11.00 19.14 -4.11
N VAL A 271 -11.72 19.98 -4.87
CA VAL A 271 -11.59 21.44 -4.77
C VAL A 271 -11.99 21.90 -3.36
N GLN A 272 -13.11 21.40 -2.84
CA GLN A 272 -13.54 21.70 -1.46
C GLN A 272 -12.50 21.26 -0.43
N ALA A 273 -11.94 20.06 -0.53
CA ALA A 273 -10.90 19.59 0.41
C ALA A 273 -9.62 20.44 0.37
N ALA A 274 -9.25 20.95 -0.82
CA ALA A 274 -8.13 21.86 -0.95
C ALA A 274 -8.39 23.19 -0.22
N ASP A 275 -9.57 23.77 -0.41
CA ASP A 275 -9.98 24.99 0.29
C ASP A 275 -10.08 24.78 1.81
N ASP A 276 -10.62 23.63 2.24
CA ASP A 276 -10.71 23.27 3.66
C ASP A 276 -9.32 23.15 4.28
N TRP A 277 -8.37 22.52 3.59
CA TRP A 277 -7.00 22.42 4.08
C TRP A 277 -6.32 23.79 4.17
N GLU A 278 -6.47 24.66 3.17
CA GLU A 278 -5.92 26.03 3.22
C GLU A 278 -6.45 26.82 4.41
N ARG A 279 -7.76 26.70 4.71
CA ARG A 279 -8.43 27.40 5.81
C ARG A 279 -8.33 26.69 7.17
N ASP A 280 -7.54 25.62 7.27
CA ASP A 280 -7.34 24.84 8.50
C ASP A 280 -8.65 24.22 9.05
N ALA A 281 -9.57 23.84 8.16
CA ALA A 281 -10.91 23.34 8.47
C ALA A 281 -11.01 21.80 8.49
N MET A 282 -9.91 21.07 8.27
CA MET A 282 -9.88 19.60 8.24
C MET A 282 -9.53 18.94 9.60
N GLY A 283 -9.35 19.74 10.64
CA GLY A 283 -8.88 19.29 11.96
C GLY A 283 -7.36 19.33 12.10
N HIS A 284 -6.88 19.08 13.32
CA HIS A 284 -5.47 19.12 13.66
C HIS A 284 -5.08 17.91 14.52
N ILE A 285 -3.80 17.56 14.50
CA ILE A 285 -3.25 16.53 15.37
C ILE A 285 -2.94 17.20 16.72
N PRO A 286 -3.47 16.70 17.85
CA PRO A 286 -3.20 17.30 19.16
C PRO A 286 -1.70 17.40 19.44
N GLY A 287 -1.21 18.61 19.68
CA GLY A 287 0.21 18.86 19.98
C GLY A 287 1.15 18.94 18.77
N GLU A 288 0.66 18.98 17.53
CA GLU A 288 1.46 19.33 16.35
C GLU A 288 0.95 20.61 15.69
N SER A 289 1.86 21.54 15.38
CA SER A 289 1.55 22.82 14.73
C SER A 289 2.09 22.93 13.30
N GLU A 290 2.87 21.95 12.86
CA GLU A 290 3.40 21.91 11.50
C GLU A 290 2.34 21.44 10.50
N ARG A 291 2.51 21.80 9.22
CA ARG A 291 1.69 21.26 8.12
C ARG A 291 2.43 21.20 6.80
N ILE A 292 2.08 20.24 5.95
CA ILE A 292 2.50 20.20 4.55
C ILE A 292 1.60 21.15 3.73
N PRO A 293 2.14 22.16 3.03
CA PRO A 293 1.32 23.04 2.19
C PRO A 293 0.77 22.29 0.97
N LEU A 294 -0.30 22.81 0.38
CA LEU A 294 -0.77 22.31 -0.92
C LEU A 294 0.33 22.44 -1.98
N PRO A 295 0.33 21.57 -3.01
CA PRO A 295 1.16 21.78 -4.19
C PRO A 295 0.85 23.13 -4.86
N PRO A 296 1.85 23.82 -5.45
CA PRO A 296 1.64 25.11 -6.11
C PRO A 296 0.60 25.09 -7.25
N ARG A 297 0.49 23.96 -7.94
CA ARG A 297 -0.48 23.78 -9.03
C ARG A 297 -1.79 23.22 -8.49
N ARG A 298 -2.81 24.08 -8.42
CA ARG A 298 -4.17 23.69 -7.98
C ARG A 298 -4.87 22.77 -8.99
N PHE A 299 -5.73 21.92 -8.45
CA PHE A 299 -6.73 21.21 -9.22
C PHE A 299 -7.88 22.17 -9.54
N LEU A 300 -8.15 22.35 -10.83
CA LEU A 300 -9.31 23.08 -11.33
C LEU A 300 -10.25 21.99 -11.85
N GLY A 301 -11.45 21.86 -11.26
CA GLY A 301 -12.41 20.81 -11.60
C GLY A 301 -12.70 20.71 -13.10
#